data_AF-A0A2E8DEM2-F1
#
_entry.id   AF-A0A2E8DEM2-F1
#
_cell.length_a   1.000
_cell.length_b   1.000
_cell.length_c   1.000
_cell.angle_alpha   90.00
_cell.angle_beta   90.00
_cell.angle_gamma   90.00
#
_symmetry.space_group_name_H-M   'P 1'
#
loop_
_entity.id
_entity.type
_entity.pdbx_description
1 polymer ?
#
loop_
_entity_poly.entity_id
_entity_poly.type
_entity_poly.pdbx_seq_one_letter_code
_entity_poly.pdbx_strand_id
1 'polypeptide(L)'
;MRTLESFVNGAWHAPDSEGVTTSHAVTGEPVASVSSSGIDFAGTTTYAREVGGPTLRSMTFHERASLLKTLGQHLFAEKEGLYDLSTATGATRADSWIDIEGGAGVLL
;
A
#
# COMPACT_ATOMS: atom_id res chain seq x y z
N MET A 1 -0.62 9.33 -18.42
CA MET A 1 -1.11 9.26 -17.03
C MET A 1 -1.12 7.80 -16.61
N ARG A 2 -0.55 7.45 -15.46
CA ARG A 2 -0.46 6.05 -15.00
C ARG A 2 -1.79 5.59 -14.43
N THR A 3 -2.23 4.39 -14.78
CA THR A 3 -3.33 3.70 -14.09
C THR A 3 -2.75 2.98 -12.87
N LEU A 4 -3.31 3.22 -11.68
CA LEU A 4 -2.89 2.54 -10.47
C LEU A 4 -3.58 1.18 -10.36
N GLU A 5 -2.78 0.12 -10.32
CA GLU A 5 -3.26 -1.25 -10.16
C GLU A 5 -3.56 -1.56 -8.69
N SER A 6 -4.50 -2.47 -8.45
CA SER A 6 -4.83 -2.99 -7.13
C SER A 6 -4.27 -4.41 -6.96
N PHE A 7 -3.54 -4.69 -5.88
CA PHE A 7 -3.08 -6.05 -5.58
C PHE A 7 -4.16 -6.82 -4.81
N VAL A 8 -4.87 -7.72 -5.51
CA VAL A 8 -5.98 -8.53 -4.95
C VAL A 8 -5.84 -9.99 -5.38
N ASN A 9 -6.29 -10.93 -4.54
CA ASN A 9 -6.22 -12.37 -4.84
C ASN A 9 -4.83 -12.89 -5.23
N GLY A 10 -3.75 -12.25 -4.74
CA GLY A 10 -2.38 -12.62 -5.05
C GLY A 10 -1.85 -12.13 -6.41
N ALA A 11 -2.58 -11.26 -7.10
CA ALA A 11 -2.18 -10.72 -8.40
C ALA A 11 -2.46 -9.21 -8.53
N TRP A 12 -1.76 -8.56 -9.45
CA TRP A 12 -2.06 -7.18 -9.84
C TRP A 12 -3.29 -7.15 -10.75
N HIS A 13 -4.27 -6.35 -10.38
CA HIS A 13 -5.49 -6.08 -11.14
C HIS A 13 -5.44 -4.68 -11.74
N ALA A 14 -5.44 -4.61 -13.07
CA ALA A 14 -5.62 -3.38 -13.80
C ALA A 14 -7.12 -3.14 -14.06
N PRO A 15 -7.67 -1.96 -13.77
CA PRO A 15 -9.08 -1.67 -13.99
C PRO A 15 -9.39 -1.46 -15.49
N ASP A 16 -10.57 -1.90 -15.91
CA ASP A 16 -11.06 -1.73 -17.29
C ASP A 16 -11.75 -0.37 -17.53
N SER A 17 -11.83 0.49 -16.51
CA SER A 17 -12.46 1.80 -16.58
C SER A 17 -11.46 2.95 -16.40
N GLU A 18 -11.79 4.12 -16.96
CA GLU A 18 -10.95 5.33 -16.88
C GLU A 18 -10.72 5.81 -15.45
N GLY A 19 -11.57 5.43 -14.49
CA GLY A 19 -11.40 5.73 -13.07
C GLY A 19 -11.55 7.20 -12.69
N VAL A 20 -11.05 7.54 -11.51
CA VAL A 20 -10.97 8.91 -11.00
C VAL A 20 -9.51 9.35 -11.04
N THR A 21 -9.25 10.52 -11.62
CA THR A 21 -7.89 11.09 -11.62
C THR A 21 -7.58 11.68 -10.26
N THR A 22 -6.48 11.25 -9.64
CA THR A 22 -5.87 11.92 -8.49
C THR A 22 -4.89 12.97 -8.98
N SER A 23 -4.83 14.11 -8.30
CA SER A 23 -3.98 15.25 -8.67
C SER A 23 -3.03 15.62 -7.54
N HIS A 24 -1.88 16.16 -7.91
CA HIS A 24 -0.90 16.70 -6.99
C HIS A 24 -1.50 17.91 -6.26
N ALA A 25 -1.52 17.90 -4.93
CA ALA A 25 -2.24 18.91 -4.14
C ALA A 25 -1.68 20.33 -4.29
N VAL A 26 -0.37 20.46 -4.52
CA VAL A 26 0.31 21.76 -4.73
C VAL A 26 0.21 22.28 -6.18
N THR A 27 0.48 21.44 -7.19
CA THR A 27 0.57 21.88 -8.60
C THR A 27 -0.72 21.70 -9.39
N GLY A 28 -1.62 20.83 -8.93
CA GLY A 28 -2.83 20.42 -9.66
C GLY A 28 -2.57 19.40 -10.78
N GLU A 29 -1.33 19.01 -11.02
CA GLU A 29 -0.98 18.07 -12.09
C GLU A 29 -1.51 16.65 -11.81
N PRO A 30 -1.98 15.91 -12.83
CA PRO A 30 -2.45 14.53 -12.64
C PRO A 30 -1.33 13.59 -12.16
N VAL A 31 -1.62 12.79 -11.13
CA VAL A 31 -0.70 11.78 -10.56
C VAL A 31 -1.03 10.39 -11.09
N ALA A 32 -2.26 9.93 -10.92
CA ALA A 32 -2.71 8.62 -11.39
C ALA A 32 -4.22 8.58 -11.64
N SER A 33 -4.70 7.61 -12.42
CA SER A 33 -6.10 7.18 -12.36
C SER A 33 -6.26 6.03 -11.37
N VAL A 34 -7.31 6.08 -10.56
CA VAL A 34 -7.69 5.03 -9.61
C VAL A 34 -9.10 4.51 -9.91
N SER A 35 -9.26 3.18 -9.90
CA SER A 35 -10.55 2.52 -10.07
C SER A 35 -10.51 1.14 -9.43
N SER A 36 -11.65 0.71 -8.88
CA SER A 36 -11.88 -0.66 -8.40
C SER A 36 -12.75 -1.48 -9.36
N SER A 37 -13.00 -0.98 -10.57
CA SER A 37 -13.79 -1.69 -11.57
C SER A 37 -13.18 -3.07 -11.87
N GLY A 38 -14.03 -4.10 -11.91
CA GLY A 38 -13.62 -5.48 -12.16
C GLY A 38 -13.14 -6.25 -10.92
N ILE A 39 -13.01 -5.61 -9.74
CA ILE A 39 -12.62 -6.31 -8.52
C ILE A 39 -13.81 -7.09 -7.94
N ASP A 40 -13.66 -8.41 -7.82
CA ASP A 40 -14.54 -9.25 -7.00
C ASP A 40 -14.16 -9.13 -5.51
N PHE A 41 -14.89 -8.30 -4.79
CA PHE A 41 -14.68 -8.10 -3.34
C PHE A 41 -15.06 -9.32 -2.51
N ALA A 42 -16.03 -10.14 -2.96
CA ALA A 42 -16.36 -11.37 -2.27
C ALA A 42 -15.20 -12.37 -2.40
N GLY A 43 -14.69 -12.55 -3.62
CA GLY A 43 -13.47 -13.33 -3.90
C GLY A 43 -12.26 -12.83 -3.12
N THR A 44 -12.05 -11.52 -3.04
CA THR A 44 -10.97 -10.89 -2.24
C THR A 44 -11.05 -11.29 -0.77
N THR A 45 -12.26 -11.27 -0.21
CA THR A 45 -12.47 -11.66 1.19
C THR A 45 -12.29 -13.16 1.40
N THR A 46 -12.76 -13.98 0.46
CA THR A 46 -12.57 -15.44 0.46
C THR A 46 -11.09 -15.79 0.42
N TYR A 47 -10.32 -15.19 -0.50
CA TYR A 47 -8.87 -15.39 -0.60
C TYR A 47 -8.15 -15.02 0.70
N ALA A 48 -8.50 -13.88 1.30
CA ALA A 48 -7.93 -13.47 2.58
C ALA A 48 -8.20 -14.49 3.69
N ARG A 49 -9.39 -15.10 3.73
CA ARG A 49 -9.80 -16.06 4.78
C ARG A 49 -9.25 -17.47 4.55
N GLU A 50 -9.17 -17.92 3.31
CA GLU A 50 -8.81 -19.29 2.94
C GLU A 50 -7.32 -19.46 2.65
N VAL A 51 -6.63 -18.41 2.20
CA VAL A 51 -5.18 -18.45 1.89
C VAL A 51 -4.38 -17.67 2.92
N GLY A 52 -4.68 -16.38 3.10
CA GLY A 52 -3.93 -15.51 4.02
C GLY A 52 -4.08 -15.93 5.49
N GLY A 53 -5.31 -16.21 5.90
CA GLY A 53 -5.65 -16.59 7.27
C GLY A 53 -4.89 -17.82 7.79
N PRO A 54 -4.96 -18.99 7.11
CA PRO A 54 -4.23 -20.19 7.53
C PRO A 54 -2.73 -19.97 7.54
N THR A 55 -2.18 -19.27 6.53
CA THR A 55 -0.74 -18.96 6.44
C THR A 55 -0.24 -18.16 7.65
N LEU A 56 -0.99 -17.15 8.09
CA LEU A 56 -0.63 -16.36 9.28
C LEU A 56 -0.86 -17.12 10.59
N ARG A 57 -1.88 -18.00 10.65
CA ARG A 57 -2.19 -18.80 11.83
C ARG A 57 -1.26 -20.00 12.01
N SER A 58 -0.62 -20.48 10.95
CA SER A 58 0.40 -21.53 11.06
C SER A 58 1.70 -21.01 11.66
N MET A 59 1.92 -19.69 11.66
CA MET A 59 3.07 -19.05 12.31
C MET A 59 2.86 -18.93 13.83
N THR A 60 3.95 -19.04 14.57
CA THR A 60 4.04 -18.67 15.98
C THR A 60 3.99 -17.15 16.16
N PHE A 61 3.79 -16.69 17.40
CA PHE A 61 3.91 -15.26 17.71
C PHE A 61 5.29 -14.69 17.38
N HIS A 62 6.36 -15.47 17.61
CA HIS A 62 7.72 -15.02 17.35
C HIS A 62 7.99 -14.86 15.85
N GLU A 63 7.53 -15.81 15.03
CA GLU A 63 7.64 -15.72 13.56
C GLU A 63 6.87 -14.53 13.01
N ARG A 64 5.64 -14.28 13.50
CA ARG A 64 4.88 -13.07 13.10
C ARG A 64 5.58 -11.78 13.53
N ALA A 65 6.15 -11.73 14.74
CA ALA A 65 6.91 -10.56 15.19
C ALA A 65 8.15 -10.33 14.32
N SER A 66 8.88 -11.41 13.96
CA SER A 66 10.01 -11.32 13.04
C SER A 66 9.59 -10.84 11.65
N LEU A 67 8.46 -11.33 11.12
CA LEU A 67 7.93 -10.90 9.83
C LEU A 67 7.58 -9.41 9.82
N LEU A 68 6.90 -8.93 10.87
CA LEU A 68 6.59 -7.50 11.02
C LEU A 68 7.87 -6.65 11.10
N LYS A 69 8.86 -7.09 11.90
CA LYS A 69 10.15 -6.41 12.00
C LYS A 69 10.86 -6.32 10.65
N THR A 70 10.90 -7.42 9.89
CA THR A 70 11.49 -7.43 8.54
C THR A 70 10.76 -6.47 7.61
N LEU A 71 9.42 -6.42 7.67
CA LEU A 71 8.63 -5.46 6.90
C LEU A 71 8.95 -4.01 7.29
N GLY A 72 8.99 -3.69 8.59
CA GLY A 72 9.35 -2.36 9.07
C GLY A 72 10.75 -1.93 8.61
N GLN A 73 11.74 -2.82 8.70
CA GLN A 73 13.09 -2.57 8.21
C GLN A 73 13.14 -2.33 6.70
N HIS A 74 12.35 -3.07 5.92
CA HIS A 74 12.25 -2.86 4.48
C HIS A 74 11.64 -1.49 4.15
N LEU A 75 10.55 -1.09 4.82
CA LEU A 75 9.93 0.22 4.63
C LEU A 75 10.90 1.37 5.01
N PHE A 76 11.70 1.20 6.06
CA PHE A 76 12.75 2.17 6.41
C PHE A 76 13.84 2.29 5.32
N ALA A 77 14.21 1.19 4.68
CA ALA A 77 15.20 1.20 3.61
C ALA A 77 14.68 1.91 2.34
N GLU A 78 13.39 1.77 2.03
CA GLU A 78 12.75 2.33 0.83
C GLU A 78 12.13 3.72 1.05
N LYS A 79 12.37 4.35 2.22
CA LYS A 79 11.64 5.55 2.65
C LYS A 79 11.77 6.76 1.73
N GLU A 80 12.90 6.95 1.06
CA GLU A 80 13.09 8.11 0.17
C GLU A 80 12.12 8.09 -1.01
N GLY A 81 11.84 6.92 -1.60
CA GLY A 81 10.82 6.79 -2.64
C GLY A 81 9.40 7.07 -2.11
N LEU A 82 9.13 6.72 -0.85
CA LEU A 82 7.85 7.05 -0.20
C LEU A 82 7.73 8.56 0.06
N TYR A 83 8.82 9.23 0.41
CA TYR A 83 8.85 10.68 0.59
C TYR A 83 8.58 11.42 -0.72
N ASP A 84 9.21 11.01 -1.81
CA ASP A 84 9.01 11.59 -3.13
C ASP A 84 7.53 11.48 -3.56
N LEU A 85 6.90 10.33 -3.31
CA LEU A 85 5.47 10.13 -3.57
C LEU A 85 4.58 10.98 -2.64
N SER A 86 4.93 11.05 -1.34
CA SER A 86 4.16 11.80 -0.33
C SER A 86 4.08 13.29 -0.65
N THR A 87 5.09 13.87 -1.30
CA THR A 87 5.07 15.27 -1.72
C THR A 87 3.85 15.63 -2.58
N ALA A 88 3.34 14.67 -3.37
CA ALA A 88 2.14 14.89 -4.18
C ALA A 88 0.88 15.13 -3.34
N THR A 89 0.86 14.71 -2.08
CA THR A 89 -0.23 14.97 -1.14
C THR A 89 -0.21 16.40 -0.57
N GLY A 90 0.87 17.15 -0.81
CA GLY A 90 1.09 18.48 -0.24
C GLY A 90 1.73 18.46 1.15
N ALA A 91 2.07 17.29 1.67
CA ALA A 91 2.78 17.14 2.93
C ALA A 91 4.21 17.70 2.85
N THR A 92 4.66 18.33 3.93
CA THR A 92 6.09 18.68 4.07
C THR A 92 6.91 17.42 4.38
N ARG A 93 8.24 17.56 4.34
CA ARG A 93 9.16 16.49 4.77
C ARG A 93 8.91 16.07 6.21
N ALA A 94 8.59 17.02 7.10
CA ALA A 94 8.34 16.76 8.51
C ALA A 94 7.00 16.02 8.72
N ASP A 95 5.94 16.42 8.01
CA ASP A 95 4.65 15.73 8.06
C ASP A 95 4.79 14.29 7.56
N SER A 96 5.47 14.13 6.41
CA SER A 96 5.70 12.82 5.81
C SER A 96 6.58 11.93 6.69
N TRP A 97 7.51 12.51 7.45
CA TRP A 97 8.35 11.74 8.38
C TRP A 97 7.51 11.06 9.45
N ILE A 98 6.50 11.75 9.98
CA ILE A 98 5.56 11.17 10.95
C ILE A 98 4.77 10.01 10.32
N ASP A 99 4.28 10.18 9.08
CA ASP A 99 3.48 9.15 8.40
C ASP A 99 4.32 7.91 8.01
N ILE A 100 5.47 8.13 7.37
CA ILE A 100 6.28 7.05 6.79
C ILE A 100 7.14 6.37 7.85
N GLU A 101 7.99 7.12 8.56
CA GLU A 101 8.87 6.53 9.57
C GLU A 101 8.11 6.19 10.84
N GLY A 102 7.07 6.96 11.20
CA GLY A 102 6.17 6.58 12.29
C GLY A 102 5.41 5.28 11.98
N GLY A 103 4.86 5.14 10.77
CA GLY A 103 4.19 3.91 10.32
C GLY A 103 5.13 2.71 10.27
N ALA A 104 6.33 2.86 9.72
CA ALA A 104 7.35 1.80 9.74
C ALA A 104 7.80 1.45 11.17
N GLY A 105 7.90 2.45 12.05
CA GLY A 105 8.26 2.29 13.46
C GLY A 105 7.25 1.51 14.29
N VAL A 106 5.95 1.53 13.93
CA VAL A 106 4.92 0.70 14.57
C VAL A 106 5.18 -0.81 14.41
N LEU A 107 5.96 -1.20 13.39
CA LEU A 107 6.26 -2.61 13.08
C LEU A 107 7.54 -3.14 13.76
N LEU A 108 8.36 -2.27 14.37
CA LEU A 108 9.68 -2.60 14.94
C LEU A 108 9.62 -2.83 16.46
#